data_AF-A0A3S0ENR4-F1
#
_entry.id   AF-A0A3S0ENR4-F1
#
_cell.length_a   1.000
_cell.length_b   1.000
_cell.length_c   1.000
_cell.angle_alpha   90.00
_cell.angle_beta   90.00
_cell.angle_gamma   90.00
#
_symmetry.space_group_name_H-M   'P 1'
#
loop_
_entity.id
_entity.type
_entity.pdbx_description
1 polymer ?
#
loop_
_entity_poly.entity_id
_entity_poly.type
_entity_poly.pdbx_seq_one_letter_code
_entity_poly.pdbx_strand_id
1 'polypeptide(L)'
;MRKPLHWILATVSLAVAGVAWHLLSAAPVPPGGAPMGSAASGGHLALPPAALPASPAAAVAPATAPSPARPAETADAGTGIGSEGFGPHVQHAIESGDARQALRAARWIASCRADRDVESMINGSHPKYRLVLPPDARAEVIMKERQNQRYCQTLTPELMAHHASLVERALAAQVPGSGLAYFDSLDLERRSPAELERALKGLRADAEQGEALAVPLLAIQALGQSRVEQLAYTKLMDLMVLKGLLPPTAGLVLPKPPDPPYSAEEQAQAGSLVTRLWPRFKPPG
;
A
#
# COMPACT_ATOMS: atom_id res chain seq x y z
N MET A 1 29.64 -23.72 37.67
CA MET A 1 28.22 -23.96 37.30
C MET A 1 27.48 -22.63 37.21
N ARG A 2 27.31 -22.11 35.98
CA ARG A 2 26.37 -21.03 35.66
C ARG A 2 25.81 -21.33 34.27
N LYS A 3 24.49 -21.53 34.18
CA LYS A 3 23.78 -21.68 32.90
C LYS A 3 23.50 -20.29 32.33
N PRO A 4 23.80 -19.98 31.06
CA PRO A 4 23.14 -18.88 30.38
C PRO A 4 21.79 -19.36 29.83
N LEU A 5 20.74 -18.71 30.32
CA LEU A 5 19.36 -18.86 29.91
C LEU A 5 19.15 -18.23 28.52
N HIS A 6 18.21 -18.83 27.79
CA HIS A 6 17.92 -18.71 26.37
C HIS A 6 17.30 -17.37 25.93
N TRP A 7 17.49 -17.07 24.64
CA TRP A 7 16.52 -16.55 23.66
C TRP A 7 15.48 -15.54 24.13
N ILE A 8 15.42 -14.37 23.47
CA ILE A 8 14.20 -13.69 22.98
C ILE A 8 14.66 -12.42 22.23
N LEU A 9 14.33 -12.36 20.92
CA LEU A 9 13.96 -11.19 20.10
C LEU A 9 14.31 -11.44 18.62
N ALA A 10 13.58 -12.39 18.04
CA ALA A 10 13.39 -12.49 16.60
C ALA A 10 11.90 -12.22 16.36
N THR A 11 11.53 -10.95 16.19
CA THR A 11 10.28 -10.49 15.55
C THR A 11 10.25 -8.97 15.64
N VAL A 12 10.31 -8.30 14.50
CA VAL A 12 9.82 -6.95 14.14
C VAL A 12 10.78 -6.44 13.08
N SER A 13 10.48 -6.59 11.78
CA SER A 13 11.19 -5.87 10.70
C SER A 13 10.54 -5.96 9.31
N LEU A 14 9.20 -6.08 9.20
CA LEU A 14 8.63 -6.36 7.87
C LEU A 14 7.37 -5.62 7.42
N ALA A 15 6.99 -4.57 8.14
CA ALA A 15 6.12 -3.53 7.58
C ALA A 15 6.92 -2.40 6.87
N VAL A 16 8.25 -2.42 7.00
CA VAL A 16 9.12 -1.29 6.66
C VAL A 16 9.68 -1.34 5.23
N ALA A 17 9.85 -2.53 4.66
CA ALA A 17 10.46 -2.70 3.34
C ALA A 17 9.55 -2.23 2.18
N GLY A 18 8.22 -2.26 2.34
CA GLY A 18 7.29 -1.84 1.29
C GLY A 18 7.32 -0.34 1.01
N VAL A 19 7.45 0.50 2.06
CA VAL A 19 7.21 1.95 1.95
C VAL A 19 8.48 2.77 1.69
N ALA A 20 9.63 2.33 2.19
CA ALA A 20 10.92 2.91 1.75
C ALA A 20 11.11 2.78 0.23
N TRP A 21 10.37 1.88 -0.42
CA TRP A 21 10.45 1.62 -1.85
C TRP A 21 9.50 2.46 -2.71
N HIS A 22 8.31 2.80 -2.20
CA HIS A 22 7.36 3.69 -2.92
C HIS A 22 7.90 5.10 -3.12
N LEU A 23 8.77 5.53 -2.22
CA LEU A 23 9.41 6.84 -2.25
C LEU A 23 10.51 6.94 -3.33
N LEU A 24 11.20 5.85 -3.65
CA LEU A 24 12.36 5.85 -4.55
C LEU A 24 12.02 5.93 -6.06
N SER A 25 10.76 5.72 -6.44
CA SER A 25 10.35 5.67 -7.87
C SER A 25 10.11 7.05 -8.51
N ALA A 26 10.30 8.14 -7.79
CA ALA A 26 10.16 9.49 -8.31
C ALA A 26 11.50 10.02 -8.87
N ALA A 27 11.86 9.61 -10.09
CA ALA A 27 12.89 10.28 -10.87
C ALA A 27 12.29 10.78 -12.19
N PRO A 28 12.41 12.09 -12.52
CA PRO A 28 11.89 12.63 -13.78
C PRO A 28 12.72 12.10 -14.97
N VAL A 29 12.02 11.55 -15.96
CA VAL A 29 12.61 11.15 -17.25
C VAL A 29 12.63 12.38 -18.17
N PRO A 30 13.77 12.77 -18.77
CA PRO A 30 13.81 13.87 -19.73
C PRO A 30 13.10 13.50 -21.05
N PRO A 31 12.47 14.46 -21.74
CA PRO A 31 11.64 14.17 -22.90
C PRO A 31 12.51 13.87 -24.12
N GLY A 32 12.29 12.71 -24.76
CA GLY A 32 13.02 12.29 -25.94
C GLY A 32 12.14 11.53 -26.93
N GLY A 33 11.64 12.25 -27.94
CA GLY A 33 11.45 11.78 -29.31
C GLY A 33 10.38 10.71 -29.59
N ALA A 34 9.25 11.16 -30.15
CA ALA A 34 8.58 10.41 -31.24
C ALA A 34 9.44 10.54 -32.53
N PRO A 35 9.30 9.73 -33.61
CA PRO A 35 8.10 8.95 -33.97
C PRO A 35 8.34 7.58 -34.66
N MET A 36 7.21 7.01 -35.11
CA MET A 36 7.00 6.18 -36.31
C MET A 36 7.14 4.66 -36.24
N GLY A 37 6.06 4.00 -36.65
CA GLY A 37 5.97 2.57 -36.94
C GLY A 37 4.53 2.08 -37.07
N SER A 38 3.74 2.69 -37.95
CA SER A 38 2.39 2.23 -38.31
C SER A 38 2.48 1.28 -39.50
N ALA A 39 1.91 0.06 -39.35
CA ALA A 39 1.19 -0.73 -40.36
C ALA A 39 1.27 -2.23 -40.02
N ALA A 40 0.12 -2.89 -39.86
CA ALA A 40 -0.36 -3.87 -40.83
C ALA A 40 -1.68 -4.52 -40.38
N SER A 41 -2.66 -4.37 -41.27
CA SER A 41 -3.99 -4.93 -41.38
C SER A 41 -4.16 -6.45 -41.15
N GLY A 42 -5.38 -6.82 -40.76
CA GLY A 42 -6.20 -7.72 -41.57
C GLY A 42 -6.43 -9.12 -41.03
N GLY A 43 -7.69 -9.44 -40.69
CA GLY A 43 -8.13 -10.81 -40.41
C GLY A 43 -9.55 -10.90 -39.87
N HIS A 44 -10.54 -10.53 -40.68
CA HIS A 44 -11.95 -10.89 -40.45
C HIS A 44 -12.19 -12.38 -40.74
N LEU A 45 -13.27 -12.92 -40.16
CA LEU A 45 -14.09 -14.10 -40.50
C LEU A 45 -14.18 -15.08 -39.32
N ALA A 46 -15.29 -15.70 -38.97
CA ALA A 46 -16.73 -15.52 -39.19
C ALA A 46 -17.40 -16.56 -38.26
N LEU A 47 -18.46 -16.20 -37.53
CA LEU A 47 -19.37 -17.17 -36.91
C LEU A 47 -20.25 -17.82 -37.98
N PRO A 48 -20.69 -19.07 -37.76
CA PRO A 48 -22.13 -19.36 -37.88
C PRO A 48 -22.69 -20.27 -36.75
N PRO A 49 -24.04 -20.43 -36.66
CA PRO A 49 -24.78 -20.65 -35.40
C PRO A 49 -25.45 -22.04 -35.21
N ALA A 50 -26.13 -22.18 -34.06
CA ALA A 50 -27.25 -23.09 -33.71
C ALA A 50 -26.89 -24.60 -33.56
N ALA A 51 -27.57 -25.45 -32.76
CA ALA A 51 -28.93 -25.44 -32.21
C ALA A 51 -29.04 -26.36 -30.96
N LEU A 52 -30.06 -26.12 -30.14
CA LEU A 52 -30.59 -27.04 -29.10
C LEU A 52 -31.30 -28.26 -29.75
N PRO A 53 -31.44 -29.38 -29.03
CA PRO A 53 -32.80 -29.75 -28.62
C PRO A 53 -32.96 -30.44 -27.23
N ALA A 54 -34.08 -30.08 -26.61
CA ALA A 54 -35.08 -30.87 -25.87
C ALA A 54 -34.70 -31.95 -24.83
N SER A 55 -35.25 -31.75 -23.63
CA SER A 55 -35.51 -32.73 -22.56
C SER A 55 -36.37 -33.92 -23.00
N PRO A 56 -36.35 -34.99 -22.18
CA PRO A 56 -37.58 -35.55 -21.65
C PRO A 56 -37.62 -35.58 -20.11
N ALA A 57 -38.84 -35.77 -19.62
CA ALA A 57 -39.31 -35.41 -18.30
C ALA A 57 -39.23 -36.52 -17.24
N ALA A 58 -39.38 -36.06 -15.99
CA ALA A 58 -40.06 -36.68 -14.86
C ALA A 58 -39.38 -37.86 -14.11
N ALA A 59 -38.87 -37.54 -12.92
CA ALA A 59 -39.25 -38.25 -11.71
C ALA A 59 -39.40 -37.24 -10.56
N VAL A 60 -40.63 -37.08 -10.09
CA VAL A 60 -40.98 -36.27 -8.92
C VAL A 60 -40.57 -37.06 -7.68
N ALA A 61 -39.70 -36.48 -6.86
CA ALA A 61 -39.41 -36.91 -5.49
C ALA A 61 -39.53 -35.68 -4.57
N PRO A 62 -40.04 -35.84 -3.34
CA PRO A 62 -40.65 -34.76 -2.58
C PRO A 62 -39.64 -33.72 -2.09
N ALA A 63 -40.07 -32.47 -2.14
CA ALA A 63 -39.38 -31.28 -1.68
C ALA A 63 -38.91 -31.43 -0.23
N THR A 64 -37.62 -31.63 -0.04
CA THR A 64 -36.94 -31.29 1.20
C THR A 64 -36.49 -29.85 1.04
N ALA A 65 -37.08 -28.94 1.82
CA ALA A 65 -36.77 -27.52 1.75
C ALA A 65 -35.25 -27.30 1.82
N PRO A 66 -34.64 -26.54 0.90
CA PRO A 66 -33.30 -26.05 1.12
C PRO A 66 -33.39 -25.08 2.30
N SER A 67 -32.93 -25.53 3.46
CA SER A 67 -32.60 -24.64 4.57
C SER A 67 -31.74 -23.53 3.99
N PRO A 68 -32.10 -22.24 4.14
CA PRO A 68 -31.23 -21.17 3.69
C PRO A 68 -29.90 -21.39 4.39
N ALA A 69 -28.85 -21.64 3.60
CA ALA A 69 -27.50 -21.62 4.11
C ALA A 69 -27.33 -20.23 4.73
N ARG A 70 -27.34 -20.22 6.06
CA ARG A 70 -27.05 -19.04 6.86
C ARG A 70 -25.75 -18.46 6.30
N PRO A 71 -25.70 -17.17 5.91
CA PRO A 71 -24.45 -16.53 5.57
C PRO A 71 -23.48 -16.84 6.70
N ALA A 72 -22.35 -17.45 6.37
CA ALA A 72 -21.32 -17.77 7.35
C ALA A 72 -21.07 -16.53 8.18
N GLU A 73 -21.17 -16.70 9.50
CA GLU A 73 -20.88 -15.70 10.50
C GLU A 73 -19.58 -14.98 10.13
N THR A 74 -19.71 -13.66 10.07
CA THR A 74 -18.66 -12.65 10.18
C THR A 74 -17.28 -13.23 10.52
N ALA A 75 -16.44 -13.34 9.50
CA ALA A 75 -15.00 -13.42 9.69
C ALA A 75 -14.56 -12.10 10.31
N ASP A 76 -14.63 -12.08 11.63
CA ASP A 76 -14.12 -11.03 12.48
C ASP A 76 -12.59 -10.92 12.30
N ALA A 77 -12.09 -9.73 12.59
CA ALA A 77 -10.75 -9.26 12.29
C ALA A 77 -9.63 -10.24 12.68
N GLY A 78 -8.96 -10.84 11.69
CA GLY A 78 -7.68 -11.52 11.92
C GLY A 78 -7.39 -12.75 11.07
N THR A 79 -8.29 -13.18 10.18
CA THR A 79 -8.00 -14.31 9.28
C THR A 79 -6.84 -13.95 8.36
N GLY A 80 -5.66 -14.52 8.65
CA GLY A 80 -4.54 -14.48 7.73
C GLY A 80 -4.97 -15.02 6.36
N ILE A 81 -4.48 -14.40 5.29
CA ILE A 81 -4.80 -14.81 3.92
C ILE A 81 -4.35 -16.26 3.73
N GLY A 82 -5.30 -17.17 3.54
CA GLY A 82 -5.03 -18.58 3.30
C GLY A 82 -4.66 -18.83 1.84
N SER A 83 -4.81 -20.08 1.40
CA SER A 83 -4.55 -20.48 0.01
C SER A 83 -5.51 -19.86 -1.00
N GLU A 84 -6.62 -19.25 -0.55
CA GLU A 84 -7.63 -18.60 -1.38
C GLU A 84 -7.19 -17.27 -2.00
N GLY A 85 -6.06 -16.69 -1.55
CA GLY A 85 -5.53 -15.43 -2.08
C GLY A 85 -6.36 -14.19 -1.72
N PHE A 86 -6.13 -13.07 -2.42
CA PHE A 86 -6.80 -11.80 -2.10
C PHE A 86 -8.21 -11.66 -2.68
N GLY A 87 -8.55 -12.36 -3.76
CA GLY A 87 -9.80 -12.21 -4.52
C GLY A 87 -11.07 -12.23 -3.64
N PRO A 88 -11.32 -13.32 -2.88
CA PRO A 88 -12.50 -13.42 -2.02
C PRO A 88 -12.59 -12.33 -0.96
N HIS A 89 -11.46 -11.89 -0.41
CA HIS A 89 -11.44 -10.86 0.63
C HIS A 89 -11.69 -9.46 0.08
N VAL A 90 -11.21 -9.17 -1.14
CA VAL A 90 -11.55 -7.93 -1.85
C VAL A 90 -13.02 -7.91 -2.22
N GLN A 91 -13.57 -9.01 -2.75
CA GLN A 91 -15.00 -9.13 -3.05
C GLN A 91 -15.85 -8.87 -1.80
N HIS A 92 -15.50 -9.52 -0.67
CA HIS A 92 -16.20 -9.30 0.59
C HIS A 92 -16.15 -7.83 1.05
N ALA A 93 -15.00 -7.16 0.93
CA ALA A 93 -14.87 -5.75 1.30
C ALA A 93 -15.69 -4.81 0.39
N ILE A 94 -15.88 -5.17 -0.89
CA ILE A 94 -16.75 -4.44 -1.81
C ILE A 94 -18.20 -4.55 -1.32
N GLU A 95 -18.65 -5.77 -1.00
CA GLU A 95 -20.03 -6.10 -0.59
C GLU A 95 -20.40 -5.60 0.80
N SER A 96 -19.47 -5.66 1.77
CA SER A 96 -19.76 -5.36 3.17
C SER A 96 -20.02 -3.88 3.45
N GLY A 97 -19.45 -2.99 2.62
CA GLY A 97 -19.48 -1.55 2.85
C GLY A 97 -18.57 -1.07 4.00
N ASP A 98 -17.89 -1.97 4.73
CA ASP A 98 -17.05 -1.59 5.88
C ASP A 98 -15.80 -0.84 5.44
N ALA A 99 -15.53 0.32 6.06
CA ALA A 99 -14.43 1.19 5.67
C ALA A 99 -13.05 0.60 6.03
N ARG A 100 -12.94 -0.18 7.11
CA ARG A 100 -11.68 -0.81 7.51
C ARG A 100 -11.33 -1.97 6.58
N GLN A 101 -12.33 -2.77 6.21
CA GLN A 101 -12.20 -3.79 5.17
C GLN A 101 -11.84 -3.17 3.83
N ALA A 102 -12.46 -2.05 3.46
CA ALA A 102 -12.14 -1.33 2.24
C ALA A 102 -10.67 -0.89 2.20
N LEU A 103 -10.14 -0.36 3.32
CA LEU A 103 -8.71 -0.01 3.40
C LEU A 103 -7.79 -1.23 3.25
N ARG A 104 -8.13 -2.36 3.88
CA ARG A 104 -7.34 -3.60 3.75
C ARG A 104 -7.35 -4.11 2.31
N ALA A 105 -8.53 -4.15 1.68
CA ALA A 105 -8.70 -4.55 0.30
C ALA A 105 -7.92 -3.64 -0.66
N ALA A 106 -7.99 -2.32 -0.45
CA ALA A 106 -7.21 -1.37 -1.21
C ALA A 106 -5.69 -1.64 -1.11
N ARG A 107 -5.18 -1.90 0.09
CA ARG A 107 -3.76 -2.24 0.30
C ARG A 107 -3.36 -3.54 -0.41
N TRP A 108 -4.21 -4.57 -0.42
CA TRP A 108 -3.95 -5.78 -1.19
C TRP A 108 -3.90 -5.52 -2.69
N ILE A 109 -4.87 -4.78 -3.23
CA ILE A 109 -4.84 -4.41 -4.65
C ILE A 109 -3.58 -3.59 -4.98
N ALA A 110 -3.23 -2.61 -4.16
CA ALA A 110 -2.02 -1.81 -4.33
C ALA A 110 -0.75 -2.68 -4.35
N SER A 111 -0.68 -3.70 -3.48
CA SER A 111 0.45 -4.64 -3.46
C SER A 111 0.58 -5.48 -4.73
N CYS A 112 -0.49 -5.64 -5.51
CA CYS A 112 -0.53 -6.42 -6.75
C CYS A 112 -0.42 -5.58 -8.02
N ARG A 113 -0.51 -4.26 -7.93
CA ARG A 113 -0.39 -3.33 -9.07
C ARG A 113 1.05 -3.07 -9.51
N ALA A 114 2.03 -3.73 -8.92
CA ALA A 114 3.41 -3.32 -9.04
C ALA A 114 4.11 -3.89 -10.29
N ASP A 115 4.52 -3.01 -11.19
CA ASP A 115 5.63 -3.16 -12.16
C ASP A 115 7.01 -3.30 -11.45
N ARG A 116 7.08 -4.10 -10.38
CA ARG A 116 8.23 -4.14 -9.48
C ARG A 116 8.77 -5.55 -9.35
N ASP A 117 9.86 -5.79 -10.06
CA ASP A 117 10.68 -6.98 -9.87
C ASP A 117 11.53 -6.82 -8.60
N VAL A 118 10.88 -6.90 -7.43
CA VAL A 118 11.49 -6.79 -6.10
C VAL A 118 12.61 -7.83 -5.95
N GLU A 119 12.41 -9.03 -6.51
CA GLU A 119 13.43 -10.08 -6.51
C GLU A 119 14.69 -9.64 -7.29
N SER A 120 14.54 -9.04 -8.47
CA SER A 120 15.66 -8.47 -9.22
C SER A 120 16.36 -7.30 -8.50
N MET A 121 15.62 -6.49 -7.75
CA MET A 121 16.19 -5.39 -6.95
C MET A 121 17.04 -5.90 -5.79
N ILE A 122 16.60 -6.96 -5.13
CA ILE A 122 17.31 -7.61 -4.01
C ILE A 122 18.51 -8.42 -4.53
N ASN A 123 18.39 -9.04 -5.69
CA ASN A 123 19.48 -9.76 -6.34
C ASN A 123 20.49 -8.82 -7.00
N GLY A 124 20.14 -7.54 -7.15
CA GLY A 124 20.99 -6.50 -7.74
C GLY A 124 21.05 -6.54 -9.27
N SER A 125 20.12 -7.25 -9.92
CA SER A 125 19.94 -7.28 -11.37
C SER A 125 19.03 -6.17 -11.89
N HIS A 126 18.38 -5.41 -11.01
CA HIS A 126 17.52 -4.30 -11.42
C HIS A 126 18.38 -3.08 -11.85
N PRO A 127 18.12 -2.47 -13.02
CA PRO A 127 19.01 -1.48 -13.63
C PRO A 127 19.15 -0.16 -12.83
N LYS A 128 18.15 0.18 -12.02
CA LYS A 128 18.11 1.46 -11.27
C LYS A 128 18.30 1.32 -9.76
N TYR A 129 18.05 0.15 -9.20
CA TYR A 129 17.89 0.00 -7.75
C TYR A 129 18.57 -1.27 -7.28
N ARG A 130 19.38 -1.16 -6.23
CA ARG A 130 20.07 -2.29 -5.63
C ARG A 130 19.89 -2.26 -4.12
N LEU A 131 19.23 -3.28 -3.59
CA LEU A 131 19.08 -3.50 -2.16
C LEU A 131 20.17 -4.45 -1.68
N VAL A 132 20.96 -4.00 -0.69
CA VAL A 132 21.90 -4.88 0.01
C VAL A 132 21.26 -5.29 1.33
N LEU A 133 20.70 -6.51 1.35
CA LEU A 133 20.13 -7.12 2.55
C LEU A 133 21.05 -8.24 3.07
N PRO A 134 21.14 -8.44 4.40
CA PRO A 134 21.73 -9.64 4.99
C PRO A 134 21.09 -10.92 4.40
N PRO A 135 21.82 -12.05 4.31
CA PRO A 135 21.31 -13.27 3.69
C PRO A 135 19.95 -13.76 4.22
N ASP A 136 19.76 -13.74 5.53
CA ASP A 136 18.51 -14.21 6.15
C ASP A 136 17.33 -13.28 5.83
N ALA A 137 17.55 -11.97 5.92
CA ALA A 137 16.55 -10.97 5.56
C ALA A 137 16.19 -11.02 4.06
N ARG A 138 17.19 -11.30 3.20
CA ARG A 138 16.98 -11.51 1.76
C ARG A 138 16.04 -12.68 1.51
N ALA A 139 16.33 -13.84 2.10
CA ALA A 139 15.52 -15.05 1.92
C ALA A 139 14.07 -14.83 2.38
N GLU A 140 13.89 -14.18 3.54
CA GLU A 140 12.57 -13.87 4.07
C GLU A 140 11.76 -12.94 3.15
N VAL A 141 12.38 -11.88 2.62
CA VAL A 141 11.70 -10.95 1.71
C VAL A 141 11.32 -11.64 0.40
N ILE A 142 12.21 -12.45 -0.19
CA ILE A 142 11.91 -13.21 -1.42
C ILE A 142 10.74 -14.17 -1.19
N MET A 143 10.72 -14.90 -0.06
CA MET A 143 9.62 -15.81 0.24
C MET A 143 8.28 -15.08 0.36
N LYS A 144 8.26 -13.92 1.04
CA LYS A 144 7.06 -13.11 1.21
C LYS A 144 6.59 -12.49 -0.10
N GLU A 145 7.52 -12.03 -0.94
CA GLU A 145 7.19 -11.51 -2.26
C GLU A 145 6.54 -12.59 -3.13
N ARG A 146 7.14 -13.78 -3.20
CA ARG A 146 6.57 -14.91 -3.93
C ARG A 146 5.22 -15.36 -3.38
N GLN A 147 5.03 -15.26 -2.06
CA GLN A 147 3.73 -15.51 -1.43
C GLN A 147 2.70 -14.46 -1.84
N ASN A 148 3.07 -13.18 -1.81
CA ASN A 148 2.22 -12.08 -2.25
C ASN A 148 1.80 -12.25 -3.72
N GLN A 149 2.74 -12.61 -4.60
CA GLN A 149 2.48 -12.91 -6.01
C GLN A 149 1.44 -14.02 -6.18
N ARG A 150 1.52 -15.09 -5.39
CA ARG A 150 0.49 -16.16 -5.41
C ARG A 150 -0.88 -15.62 -4.99
N TYR A 151 -0.95 -14.79 -3.96
CA TYR A 151 -2.21 -14.18 -3.53
C TYR A 151 -2.80 -13.25 -4.61
N CYS A 152 -1.95 -12.51 -5.32
CA CYS A 152 -2.34 -11.63 -6.41
C CYS A 152 -2.97 -12.35 -7.61
N GLN A 153 -2.65 -13.64 -7.85
CA GLN A 153 -3.23 -14.42 -8.96
C GLN A 153 -4.75 -14.54 -8.91
N THR A 154 -5.34 -14.29 -7.74
CA THR A 154 -6.79 -14.37 -7.51
C THR A 154 -7.51 -13.04 -7.71
N LEU A 155 -6.79 -11.94 -7.95
CA LEU A 155 -7.39 -10.64 -8.27
C LEU A 155 -7.67 -10.53 -9.76
N THR A 156 -8.95 -10.42 -10.11
CA THR A 156 -9.37 -10.15 -11.49
C THR A 156 -9.26 -8.66 -11.82
N PRO A 157 -9.21 -8.28 -13.11
CA PRO A 157 -9.22 -6.88 -13.52
C PRO A 157 -10.43 -6.11 -12.96
N GLU A 158 -11.58 -6.76 -12.85
CA GLU A 158 -12.81 -6.17 -12.30
C GLU A 158 -12.62 -5.82 -10.81
N LEU A 159 -12.05 -6.74 -10.01
CA LEU A 159 -11.74 -6.47 -8.60
C LEU A 159 -10.71 -5.35 -8.46
N MET A 160 -9.69 -5.33 -9.33
CA MET A 160 -8.67 -4.28 -9.32
C MET A 160 -9.23 -2.89 -9.65
N ALA A 161 -10.25 -2.82 -10.51
CA ALA A 161 -10.92 -1.57 -10.87
C ALA A 161 -11.58 -0.87 -9.66
N HIS A 162 -11.92 -1.61 -8.61
CA HIS A 162 -12.50 -1.06 -7.39
C HIS A 162 -11.51 -0.30 -6.49
N HIS A 163 -10.19 -0.35 -6.77
CA HIS A 163 -9.15 0.23 -5.92
C HIS A 163 -9.47 1.66 -5.47
N ALA A 164 -9.71 2.58 -6.41
CA ALA A 164 -9.97 3.99 -6.10
C ALA A 164 -11.21 4.15 -5.20
N SER A 165 -12.29 3.42 -5.49
CA SER A 165 -13.52 3.48 -4.70
C SER A 165 -13.36 2.98 -3.27
N LEU A 166 -12.56 1.94 -3.06
CA LEU A 166 -12.27 1.38 -1.73
C LEU A 166 -11.43 2.34 -0.89
N VAL A 167 -10.43 2.98 -1.52
CA VAL A 167 -9.59 4.00 -0.91
C VAL A 167 -10.42 5.23 -0.52
N GLU A 168 -11.25 5.73 -1.42
CA GLU A 168 -12.16 6.87 -1.15
C GLU A 168 -13.10 6.58 0.02
N ARG A 169 -13.65 5.36 0.09
CA ARG A 169 -14.49 4.93 1.21
C ARG A 169 -13.74 4.96 2.54
N ALA A 170 -12.54 4.41 2.58
CA ALA A 170 -11.69 4.42 3.77
C ALA A 170 -11.31 5.84 4.20
N LEU A 171 -10.98 6.70 3.24
CA LEU A 171 -10.61 8.10 3.48
C LEU A 171 -11.79 8.91 4.01
N ALA A 172 -12.98 8.75 3.43
CA ALA A 172 -14.20 9.42 3.89
C ALA A 172 -14.55 9.05 5.34
N ALA A 173 -14.29 7.80 5.73
CA ALA A 173 -14.47 7.31 7.09
C ALA A 173 -13.28 7.59 8.03
N GLN A 174 -12.22 8.27 7.55
CA GLN A 174 -11.03 8.63 8.32
C GLN A 174 -10.34 7.44 9.00
N VAL A 175 -10.33 6.28 8.32
CA VAL A 175 -9.65 5.08 8.84
C VAL A 175 -8.14 5.34 8.92
N PRO A 176 -7.44 4.96 10.01
CA PRO A 176 -5.98 5.13 10.10
C PRO A 176 -5.23 4.53 8.91
N GLY A 177 -4.41 5.36 8.27
CA GLY A 177 -3.58 5.01 7.13
C GLY A 177 -4.31 5.05 5.79
N SER A 178 -5.50 5.65 5.75
CA SER A 178 -6.28 5.89 4.53
C SER A 178 -5.76 7.08 3.73
N GLY A 179 -5.15 8.08 4.38
CA GLY A 179 -4.47 9.19 3.71
C GLY A 179 -3.28 8.73 2.88
N LEU A 180 -2.47 7.83 3.44
CA LEU A 180 -1.37 7.15 2.75
C LEU A 180 -1.90 6.35 1.55
N ALA A 181 -2.92 5.51 1.76
CA ALA A 181 -3.51 4.72 0.67
C ALA A 181 -4.10 5.60 -0.44
N TYR A 182 -4.70 6.74 -0.08
CA TYR A 182 -5.16 7.74 -1.05
C TYR A 182 -4.03 8.33 -1.85
N PHE A 183 -2.99 8.83 -1.18
CA PHE A 183 -1.82 9.38 -1.84
C PHE A 183 -1.16 8.38 -2.82
N ASP A 184 -1.06 7.11 -2.43
CA ASP A 184 -0.49 6.04 -3.25
C ASP A 184 -1.38 5.64 -4.42
N SER A 185 -2.69 5.88 -4.32
CA SER A 185 -3.65 5.59 -5.39
C SER A 185 -3.64 6.62 -6.52
N LEU A 186 -3.12 7.83 -6.26
CA LEU A 186 -3.08 8.92 -7.23
C LEU A 186 -2.01 8.68 -8.30
N ASP A 187 -2.35 8.94 -9.56
CA ASP A 187 -1.40 8.96 -10.68
C ASP A 187 -0.39 10.09 -10.48
N LEU A 188 0.90 9.76 -10.30
CA LEU A 188 1.99 10.71 -10.03
C LEU A 188 2.11 11.82 -11.07
N GLU A 189 1.80 11.54 -12.33
CA GLU A 189 1.98 12.50 -13.43
C GLU A 189 0.78 13.42 -13.63
N ARG A 190 -0.39 13.05 -13.08
CA ARG A 190 -1.68 13.70 -13.37
C ARG A 190 -2.42 14.24 -12.16
N ARG A 191 -1.73 14.40 -11.02
CA ARG A 191 -2.34 14.88 -9.77
C ARG A 191 -2.79 16.33 -9.91
N SER A 192 -4.07 16.58 -9.67
CA SER A 192 -4.61 17.93 -9.53
C SER A 192 -4.24 18.54 -8.17
N PRO A 193 -4.21 19.88 -8.04
CA PRO A 193 -4.01 20.55 -6.76
C PRO A 193 -5.02 20.14 -5.68
N ALA A 194 -6.27 19.88 -6.06
CA ALA A 194 -7.33 19.46 -5.14
C ALA A 194 -7.08 18.05 -4.57
N GLU A 195 -6.58 17.12 -5.40
CA GLU A 195 -6.20 15.77 -4.94
C GLU A 195 -5.00 15.83 -4.00
N LEU A 196 -4.00 16.68 -4.28
CA LEU A 196 -2.85 16.89 -3.41
C LEU A 196 -3.24 17.49 -2.06
N GLU A 197 -4.13 18.49 -2.05
CA GLU A 197 -4.67 19.08 -0.83
C GLU A 197 -5.43 18.03 0.01
N ARG A 198 -6.26 17.22 -0.66
CA ARG A 198 -7.00 16.14 -0.02
C ARG A 198 -6.07 15.07 0.55
N ALA A 199 -5.03 14.69 -0.19
CA ALA A 199 -4.01 13.75 0.27
C ALA A 199 -3.22 14.31 1.46
N LEU A 200 -2.83 15.59 1.42
CA LEU A 200 -2.16 16.27 2.53
C LEU A 200 -3.03 16.25 3.79
N LYS A 201 -4.33 16.55 3.68
CA LYS A 201 -5.27 16.45 4.80
C LYS A 201 -5.35 15.04 5.37
N GLY A 202 -5.44 14.02 4.51
CA GLY A 202 -5.47 12.62 4.91
C GLY A 202 -4.17 12.19 5.62
N LEU A 203 -3.02 12.51 5.05
CA LEU A 203 -1.71 12.18 5.61
C LEU A 203 -1.49 12.85 6.98
N ARG A 204 -1.92 14.10 7.16
CA ARG A 204 -1.90 14.77 8.47
C ARG A 204 -2.73 13.99 9.50
N ALA A 205 -3.95 13.59 9.13
CA ALA A 205 -4.82 12.81 10.00
C ALA A 205 -4.19 11.45 10.35
N ASP A 206 -3.56 10.77 9.38
CA ASP A 206 -2.81 9.53 9.61
C ASP A 206 -1.67 9.75 10.63
N ALA A 207 -0.86 10.80 10.46
CA ALA A 207 0.21 11.13 11.39
C ALA A 207 -0.32 11.47 12.81
N GLU A 208 -1.45 12.18 12.92
CA GLU A 208 -2.11 12.47 14.19
C GLU A 208 -2.65 11.21 14.89
N GLN A 209 -2.98 10.17 14.12
CA GLN A 209 -3.39 8.86 14.60
C GLN A 209 -2.21 7.93 14.91
N GLY A 210 -0.97 8.35 14.64
CA GLY A 210 0.24 7.58 14.94
C GLY A 210 0.70 6.67 13.79
N GLU A 211 0.19 6.85 12.58
CA GLU A 211 0.62 6.10 11.39
C GLU A 211 2.01 6.57 10.95
N ALA A 212 3.02 5.83 11.40
CA ALA A 212 4.43 6.14 11.18
C ALA A 212 4.80 6.40 9.71
N LEU A 213 4.14 5.70 8.80
CA LEU A 213 4.44 5.73 7.37
C LEU A 213 3.93 7.00 6.66
N ALA A 214 3.03 7.77 7.27
CA ALA A 214 2.62 9.07 6.74
C ALA A 214 3.70 10.14 6.93
N VAL A 215 4.55 10.02 7.96
CA VAL A 215 5.53 11.05 8.34
C VAL A 215 6.60 11.27 7.26
N PRO A 216 7.23 10.23 6.65
CA PRO A 216 8.19 10.45 5.57
C PRO A 216 7.60 11.18 4.35
N LEU A 217 6.34 10.88 3.99
CA LEU A 217 5.66 11.59 2.91
C LEU A 217 5.46 13.07 3.24
N LEU A 218 5.01 13.36 4.46
CA LEU A 218 4.86 14.73 4.95
C LEU A 218 6.20 15.45 5.16
N ALA A 219 7.29 14.74 5.45
CA ALA A 219 8.59 15.37 5.59
C ALA A 219 9.13 15.84 4.23
N ILE A 220 8.91 15.06 3.17
CA ILE A 220 9.73 15.17 1.97
C ILE A 220 8.94 15.63 0.74
N GLN A 221 7.65 15.29 0.64
CA GLN A 221 6.85 15.69 -0.52
C GLN A 221 6.40 17.15 -0.43
N ALA A 222 6.52 17.90 -1.52
CA ALA A 222 6.00 19.26 -1.61
C ALA A 222 4.48 19.24 -1.87
N LEU A 223 3.69 18.88 -0.86
CA LEU A 223 2.23 18.74 -0.96
C LEU A 223 1.45 20.05 -0.72
N GLY A 224 2.14 21.19 -0.67
CA GLY A 224 1.53 22.49 -0.30
C GLY A 224 1.49 22.79 1.20
N GLN A 225 2.24 22.03 2.00
CA GLN A 225 2.43 22.28 3.42
C GLN A 225 3.29 23.51 3.70
N SER A 226 3.10 24.11 4.88
CA SER A 226 3.90 25.27 5.31
C SER A 226 5.36 24.88 5.61
N ARG A 227 6.28 25.87 5.58
CA ARG A 227 7.69 25.66 5.95
C ARG A 227 7.85 25.10 7.36
N VAL A 228 7.02 25.55 8.30
CA VAL A 228 7.03 25.10 9.70
C VAL A 228 6.59 23.64 9.81
N GLU A 229 5.52 23.25 9.11
CA GLU A 229 5.06 21.86 9.08
C GLU A 229 6.10 20.95 8.45
N GLN A 230 6.69 21.35 7.33
CA GLN A 230 7.73 20.58 6.67
C GLN A 230 8.94 20.34 7.59
N LEU A 231 9.39 21.39 8.28
CA LEU A 231 10.45 21.27 9.29
C LEU A 231 10.05 20.34 10.44
N ALA A 232 8.81 20.44 10.91
CA ALA A 232 8.32 19.61 12.00
C ALA A 232 8.26 18.12 11.62
N TYR A 233 7.72 17.79 10.43
CA TYR A 233 7.69 16.40 9.96
C TYR A 233 9.07 15.86 9.65
N THR A 234 10.00 16.69 9.16
CA THR A 234 11.42 16.31 9.03
C THR A 234 12.02 15.94 10.38
N LYS A 235 11.87 16.80 11.39
CA LYS A 235 12.36 16.52 12.76
C LYS A 235 11.70 15.29 13.37
N LEU A 236 10.40 15.11 13.13
CA LEU A 236 9.66 13.94 13.61
C LEU A 236 10.16 12.66 12.94
N MET A 237 10.40 12.68 11.63
CA MET A 237 11.01 11.56 10.90
C MET A 237 12.39 11.20 11.46
N ASP A 238 13.26 12.20 11.66
CA ASP A 238 14.59 12.00 12.24
C ASP A 238 14.51 11.35 13.63
N LEU A 239 13.58 11.82 14.47
CA LEU A 239 13.34 11.25 15.80
C LEU A 239 12.82 9.80 15.71
N MET A 240 11.93 9.50 14.78
CA MET A 240 11.42 8.15 14.54
C MET A 240 12.52 7.19 14.09
N VAL A 241 13.43 7.64 13.21
CA VAL A 241 14.62 6.88 12.81
C VAL A 241 15.53 6.64 14.01
N LEU A 242 15.84 7.69 14.78
CA LEU A 242 16.67 7.60 15.98
C LEU A 242 16.12 6.62 17.02
N LYS A 243 14.79 6.50 17.10
CA LYS A 243 14.09 5.60 18.04
C LYS A 243 13.75 4.23 17.44
N GLY A 244 14.19 3.95 16.22
CA GLY A 244 13.98 2.65 15.56
C GLY A 244 12.54 2.38 15.13
N LEU A 245 11.69 3.41 15.03
CA LEU A 245 10.33 3.30 14.50
C LEU A 245 10.30 3.32 12.96
N LEU A 246 11.33 3.92 12.36
CA LEU A 246 11.55 3.93 10.91
C LEU A 246 12.96 3.41 10.62
N PRO A 247 13.18 2.81 9.44
CA PRO A 247 14.52 2.36 9.05
C PRO A 247 15.41 3.58 8.81
N PRO A 248 16.73 3.46 8.98
CA PRO A 248 17.67 4.55 8.66
C PRO A 248 17.61 4.97 7.19
N THR A 249 17.12 4.10 6.30
CA THR A 249 16.92 4.40 4.89
C THR A 249 15.77 5.37 4.62
N ALA A 250 14.82 5.57 5.55
CA ALA A 250 13.66 6.43 5.34
C ALA A 250 14.04 7.89 5.02
N GLY A 251 15.13 8.40 5.60
CA GLY A 251 15.64 9.75 5.33
C GLY A 251 16.63 9.85 4.16
N LEU A 252 17.13 8.73 3.63
CA LEU A 252 18.16 8.69 2.57
C LEU A 252 17.59 8.50 1.17
N VAL A 253 16.37 7.98 1.08
CA VAL A 253 15.72 7.54 -0.16
C VAL A 253 15.15 8.73 -0.96
N LEU A 254 14.89 9.87 -0.35
CA LEU A 254 14.31 11.00 -1.06
C LEU A 254 15.20 12.24 -1.01
N PRO A 255 15.23 13.05 -2.09
CA PRO A 255 15.92 14.32 -2.07
C PRO A 255 15.27 15.22 -1.01
N LYS A 256 15.99 15.45 0.09
CA LYS A 256 15.59 16.44 1.07
C LYS A 256 15.59 17.81 0.36
N PRO A 257 14.48 18.56 0.36
CA PRO A 257 14.52 19.92 -0.16
C PRO A 257 15.61 20.70 0.58
N PRO A 258 16.36 21.58 -0.10
CA PRO A 258 17.40 22.36 0.55
C PRO A 258 16.78 23.13 1.71
N ASP A 259 17.30 22.93 2.92
CA ASP A 259 16.81 23.62 4.12
C ASP A 259 17.22 25.10 4.04
N PRO A 260 16.30 26.06 3.76
CA PRO A 260 16.60 27.46 3.97
C PRO A 260 16.88 27.73 5.46
N PRO A 261 17.59 28.80 5.82
CA PRO A 261 17.71 29.17 7.22
C PRO A 261 16.31 29.38 7.81
N TYR A 262 16.01 28.65 8.88
CA TYR A 262 14.76 28.77 9.64
C TYR A 262 14.94 29.77 10.76
N SER A 263 13.96 30.67 10.94
CA SER A 263 13.95 31.61 12.06
C SER A 263 13.81 30.88 13.40
N ALA A 264 14.18 31.53 14.50
CA ALA A 264 13.98 30.96 15.83
C ALA A 264 12.49 30.67 16.12
N GLU A 265 11.58 31.51 15.59
CA GLU A 265 10.15 31.32 15.71
C GLU A 265 9.67 30.07 14.95
N GLU A 266 10.09 29.89 13.69
CA GLU A 266 9.76 28.71 12.88
C GLU A 266 10.26 27.42 13.57
N GLN A 267 11.46 27.46 14.15
CA GLN A 267 12.02 26.32 14.89
C GLN A 267 11.22 25.99 16.16
N ALA A 268 10.77 27.01 16.91
CA ALA A 268 9.95 26.83 18.11
C ALA A 268 8.57 26.27 17.77
N GLN A 269 7.90 26.80 16.74
CA GLN A 269 6.62 26.30 16.26
C GLN A 269 6.72 24.86 15.77
N ALA A 270 7.75 24.53 14.99
CA ALA A 270 8.00 23.16 14.54
C ALA A 270 8.25 22.22 15.73
N GLY A 271 9.02 22.66 16.72
CA GLY A 271 9.28 21.90 17.96
C GLY A 271 8.01 21.62 18.76
N SER A 272 7.08 22.58 18.83
CA SER A 272 5.76 22.40 19.45
C SER A 272 4.94 21.31 18.75
N LEU A 273 4.92 21.32 17.41
CA LEU A 273 4.22 20.31 16.62
C LEU A 273 4.81 18.91 16.84
N VAL A 274 6.14 18.78 16.84
CA VAL A 274 6.83 17.50 17.14
C VAL A 274 6.47 17.02 18.54
N THR A 275 6.51 17.89 19.55
CA THR A 275 6.20 17.55 20.95
C THR A 275 4.75 17.05 21.09
N ARG A 276 3.82 17.67 20.36
CA ARG A 276 2.41 17.27 20.33
C ARG A 276 2.19 15.91 19.65
N LEU A 277 2.88 15.65 18.54
CA LEU A 277 2.67 14.42 17.74
C LEU A 277 3.46 13.22 18.26
N TRP A 278 4.66 13.41 18.81
CA TRP A 278 5.56 12.33 19.21
C TRP A 278 4.90 11.24 20.09
N PRO A 279 4.08 11.57 21.11
CA PRO A 279 3.43 10.55 21.95
C PRO A 279 2.48 9.60 21.22
N ARG A 280 2.08 9.92 19.97
CA ARG A 280 1.21 9.08 19.14
C ARG A 280 1.95 7.88 18.55
N PHE A 281 3.27 7.96 18.41
CA PHE A 281 4.07 6.91 17.81
C PHE A 281 4.67 6.03 18.91
N LYS A 282 4.19 4.78 18.98
CA LYS A 282 4.69 3.79 19.95
C LYS A 282 5.52 2.74 19.22
N PRO A 283 6.62 2.25 19.83
CA PRO A 283 7.27 1.07 19.31
C PRO A 283 6.27 -0.10 19.31
N PRO A 284 6.34 -0.99 18.30
CA PRO A 284 5.60 -2.24 18.36
C PRO A 284 6.03 -2.97 19.64
N GLY A 285 5.04 -3.28 20.49
CA GLY A 285 5.24 -4.03 21.73
C GLY A 285 5.53 -5.50 21.51
#